data_AF-A0A969XFQ2-F1
#
_entry.id   AF-A0A969XFQ2-F1
#
_cell.length_a   1.000
_cell.length_b   1.000
_cell.length_c   1.000
_cell.angle_alpha   90.00
_cell.angle_beta   90.00
_cell.angle_gamma   90.00
#
_symmetry.space_group_name_H-M   'P 1'
#
loop_
_entity.id
_entity.type
_entity.pdbx_description
1 polymer ?
#
loop_
_entity_poly.entity_id
_entity_poly.type
_entity_poly.pdbx_seq_one_letter_code
_entity_poly.pdbx_strand_id
1 'polypeptide(L)' 'MTRDAYLVHLDRAPYGPTEALQERLVAARQAEAIPDGVLLVEHTPVITLGRRGDRGHILAPPETLA' A
#
# COMPACT_ATOMS: atom_id res chain seq x y z
N MET A 1 1.91 -17.47 -20.89
CA MET A 1 1.86 -18.45 -19.77
C MET A 1 1.11 -17.80 -18.63
N THR A 2 0.17 -18.51 -18.03
CA THR A 2 -0.61 -18.05 -16.86
C THR A 2 0.09 -18.53 -15.59
N ARG A 3 0.08 -17.72 -14.52
CA ARG A 3 0.60 -18.07 -13.19
C ARG A 3 -0.50 -17.90 -12.16
N ASP A 4 -0.56 -18.80 -11.19
CA ASP A 4 -1.47 -18.70 -10.05
C ASP A 4 -0.97 -17.59 -9.11
N ALA A 5 -1.92 -16.85 -8.53
CA ALA A 5 -1.66 -15.77 -7.60
C ALA A 5 -2.74 -15.70 -6.52
N TYR A 6 -2.39 -15.18 -5.35
CA TYR A 6 -3.36 -14.84 -4.32
C TYR A 6 -4.09 -13.56 -4.68
N LEU A 7 -5.42 -13.56 -4.51
CA LEU A 7 -6.24 -12.35 -4.52
C LEU A 7 -6.77 -12.13 -3.12
N VAL A 8 -6.39 -11.01 -2.50
CA VAL A 8 -6.81 -10.67 -1.14
C VAL A 8 -7.60 -9.36 -1.18
N HIS A 9 -8.86 -9.41 -0.76
CA HIS A 9 -9.68 -8.22 -0.56
C HIS A 9 -9.59 -7.79 0.91
N LEU A 10 -9.17 -6.56 1.15
CA LEU A 10 -9.03 -5.97 2.49
C LEU A 10 -10.14 -4.95 2.80
N ASP A 11 -11.09 -4.75 1.87
CA ASP A 11 -12.09 -3.69 1.92
C ASP A 11 -11.45 -2.34 2.26
N ARG A 12 -11.92 -1.66 3.31
CA ARG A 12 -11.33 -0.39 3.77
C ARG A 12 -10.29 -0.64 4.87
N ALA A 13 -9.05 -0.21 4.65
CA ALA A 13 -7.96 -0.36 5.61
C ALA A 13 -7.05 0.89 5.69
N PRO A 14 -6.46 1.22 6.85
CA PRO A 14 -5.51 2.33 6.95
C PRO A 14 -4.23 2.08 6.15
N TYR A 15 -3.63 3.14 5.61
CA TYR A 15 -2.45 3.04 4.73
C TYR A 15 -1.25 2.38 5.42
N GLY A 16 -0.81 2.89 6.58
CA GLY A 16 0.40 2.41 7.26
C GLY A 16 0.41 0.91 7.59
N PRO A 17 -0.65 0.36 8.25
CA PRO A 17 -0.77 -1.09 8.46
C PRO A 17 -0.80 -1.90 7.16
N THR A 18 -1.40 -1.35 6.09
CA THR A 18 -1.44 -2.02 4.79
C THR A 18 -0.06 -2.04 4.12
N GLU A 19 0.70 -0.94 4.22
CA GLU A 19 2.08 -0.86 3.76
C GLU A 19 2.98 -1.85 4.51
N ALA A 20 2.87 -1.94 5.83
CA ALA A 20 3.60 -2.94 6.62
C ALA A 20 3.22 -4.39 6.26
N LEU A 21 1.94 -4.64 5.92
CA LEU A 21 1.52 -5.93 5.37
C LEU A 21 2.18 -6.19 4.01
N GLN A 22 2.20 -5.19 3.11
CA GLN A 22 2.86 -5.30 1.82
C GLN A 22 4.34 -5.65 1.96
N GLU A 23 5.08 -4.98 2.85
CA GLU A 23 6.50 -5.25 3.11
C GLU A 23 6.73 -6.72 3.54
N ARG A 24 5.91 -7.21 4.47
CA ARG A 24 5.97 -8.61 4.92
C ARG A 24 5.68 -9.61 3.80
N LEU A 25 4.68 -9.32 2.95
CA LEU A 25 4.33 -10.18 1.82
C LEU A 25 5.41 -10.16 0.74
N VAL A 26 6.03 -9.00 0.48
CA VAL A 26 7.18 -8.88 -0.42
C VAL A 26 8.34 -9.75 0.07
N ALA A 27 8.68 -9.66 1.36
CA ALA A 27 9.73 -10.50 1.94
C ALA A 27 9.41 -12.00 1.82
N ALA A 28 8.18 -12.42 2.14
CA ALA A 28 7.75 -13.80 2.00
C ALA A 28 7.79 -14.27 0.54
N ARG A 29 7.41 -13.41 -0.40
CA ARG A 29 7.43 -13.71 -1.82
C ARG A 29 8.85 -13.85 -2.37
N GLN A 30 9.77 -12.97 -1.96
CA GLN A 30 11.19 -13.04 -2.32
C GLN A 30 11.86 -14.31 -1.79
N ALA A 31 11.42 -14.78 -0.62
CA ALA A 31 11.84 -16.06 -0.05
C ALA A 31 11.14 -17.28 -0.65
N GLU A 32 10.32 -17.10 -1.71
CA GLU A 32 9.51 -18.15 -2.35
C GLU A 32 8.57 -18.90 -1.39
N ALA A 33 8.22 -18.29 -0.25
CA ALA A 33 7.34 -18.89 0.75
C ALA A 33 5.85 -18.77 0.38
N ILE A 34 5.51 -17.85 -0.52
CA ILE A 34 4.17 -17.62 -1.07
C ILE A 34 4.23 -17.37 -2.59
N PRO A 35 3.17 -17.65 -3.36
CA PRO A 35 3.04 -17.23 -4.75
C PRO A 35 2.89 -15.71 -4.87
N ASP A 36 2.85 -15.21 -6.11
CA ASP A 36 2.52 -13.81 -6.40
C ASP A 36 1.15 -13.43 -5.79
N GLY A 37 0.94 -12.16 -5.48
CA GLY A 37 -0.28 -11.70 -4.81
C GLY A 37 -0.75 -10.32 -5.26
N VAL A 38 -2.07 -10.14 -5.28
CA VAL A 38 -2.75 -8.86 -5.54
C VAL A 38 -3.60 -8.52 -4.32
N LEU A 39 -3.36 -7.34 -3.73
CA LEU A 39 -4.18 -6.80 -2.66
C LEU A 39 -5.15 -5.78 -3.25
N LEU A 40 -6.44 -5.94 -2.96
CA LEU A 40 -7.49 -4.97 -3.28
C LEU A 40 -7.94 -4.29 -1.99
N VAL A 41 -7.83 -2.96 -1.95
CA VAL A 41 -8.04 -2.16 -0.74
C VAL A 41 -8.50 -0.75 -1.08
N GLU A 42 -9.34 -0.19 -0.22
CA GLU A 42 -9.66 1.24 -0.16
C GLU A 42 -9.02 1.83 1.11
N HIS A 43 -8.37 2.99 1.00
CA HIS A 43 -7.77 3.64 2.17
C HIS A 43 -8.68 4.69 2.81
N THR A 44 -8.52 4.90 4.12
CA THR A 44 -8.93 6.17 4.74
C THR A 44 -8.20 7.34 4.04
N PRO A 45 -8.76 8.57 4.00
CA PRO A 45 -8.11 9.70 3.34
C PRO A 45 -6.64 9.83 3.74
N VAL A 46 -5.76 9.79 2.75
CA VAL A 46 -4.31 9.79 2.94
C VAL A 46 -3.63 10.45 1.74
N ILE A 47 -2.60 11.25 2.00
CA ILE A 47 -1.72 11.80 0.97
C ILE A 47 -0.40 11.03 1.04
N THR A 48 0.02 10.42 -0.06
CA THR A 48 1.30 9.70 -0.17
C THR A 48 2.29 10.51 -1.01
N LEU A 49 3.52 10.66 -0.55
CA LEU A 49 4.60 11.29 -1.31
C LEU A 49 5.56 10.21 -1.82
N GLY A 50 5.58 10.00 -3.13
CA GLY A 50 6.51 9.05 -3.77
C GLY A 50 7.94 9.59 -3.85
N ARG A 51 8.82 8.89 -4.58
CA ARG A 51 10.26 9.24 -4.70
C ARG A 51 10.54 10.69 -5.12
N ARG A 52 9.66 11.32 -5.89
CA ARG A 52 9.76 12.73 -6.33
C ARG A 52 8.67 13.61 -5.69
N GLY A 53 8.02 13.13 -4.66
CA GLY A 53 7.04 13.89 -3.90
C GLY A 53 7.75 14.93 -3.04
N ASP A 54 7.24 16.14 -3.06
CA ASP A 54 7.72 17.26 -2.25
C ASP A 54 6.56 17.79 -1.40
N ARG A 55 6.87 18.36 -0.23
CA ARG A 55 5.83 18.93 0.65
C ARG A 55 5.12 20.12 0.02
N GLY A 56 5.80 20.86 -0.87
CA GLY A 56 5.22 21.95 -1.65
C GLY A 56 4.15 21.52 -2.64
N HIS A 57 4.01 20.22 -2.94
CA HIS A 57 2.86 19.70 -3.70
C HIS A 57 1.57 19.66 -2.85
N ILE A 58 1.67 19.77 -1.53
CA ILE A 58 0.54 19.81 -0.62
C ILE A 58 0.14 21.27 -0.45
N LEU A 59 -0.94 21.66 -1.13
CA LEU A 59 -1.42 23.06 -1.15
C LEU A 59 -2.13 23.45 0.15
N ALA A 60 -2.73 22.48 0.84
CA ALA A 60 -3.41 22.71 2.11
C ALA A 60 -2.38 22.79 3.25
N PRO A 61 -2.53 23.75 4.18
CA PRO A 61 -1.64 23.84 5.32
C PRO A 61 -1.93 22.69 6.32
N PRO A 62 -0.96 22.28 7.15
CA PRO A 62 -1.10 21.13 8.05
C PRO A 62 -2.33 21.18 8.96
N GLU A 63 -2.75 22.36 9.36
CA GLU A 63 -3.90 22.60 10.23
C GLU A 63 -5.23 22.21 9.57
N THR A 64 -5.29 22.16 8.24
CA THR A 64 -6.47 21.74 7.46
C THR A 64 -6.49 20.24 7.17
N LEU A 65 -5.39 19.53 7.45
CA LEU A 65 -5.23 18.09 7.14
C LEU A 65 -5.54 17.18 8.34
N ALA A 66 -5.95 17.76 9.48
CA ALA A 66 -6.24 17.07 10.73
C ALA A 66 -7.64 16.41 10.74
#